data_AF-A0A7C3QIP5-F1
#
_entry.id   AF-A0A7C3QIP5-F1
#
_cell.length_a   1.000
_cell.length_b   1.000
_cell.length_c   1.000
_cell.angle_alpha   90.00
_cell.angle_beta   90.00
_cell.angle_gamma   90.00
#
_symmetry.space_group_name_H-M   'P 1'
#
loop_
_entity.id
_entity.type
_entity.pdbx_description
1 polymer ?
#
loop_
_entity_poly.entity_id
_entity_poly.type
_entity_poly.pdbx_seq_one_letter_code
_entity_poly.pdbx_strand_id
1 'polypeptide(L)' 'MSLYKQHIERCRTFGIISHPDAGKTTLTEKLLLFGGAIQLAGAVK' A
#
# COMPACT_ATOMS: atom_id res chain seq x y z
N MET A 1 14.63 13.13 -20.08
CA MET A 1 13.72 12.00 -19.77
C MET A 1 12.29 12.48 -19.94
N SER A 2 11.37 11.72 -20.55
CA SER A 2 9.99 12.22 -20.74
C SER A 2 9.20 12.19 -19.42
N LEU A 3 8.25 13.12 -19.25
CA LEU A 3 7.34 13.19 -18.11
C LEU A 3 6.58 11.88 -17.86
N TYR A 4 6.21 11.19 -18.94
CA TYR A 4 5.58 9.87 -18.90
C TYR A 4 6.49 8.82 -18.26
N LYS A 5 7.76 8.78 -18.67
CA LYS A 5 8.75 7.86 -18.11
C LYS A 5 9.00 8.11 -16.62
N GLN A 6 9.07 9.39 -16.22
CA GLN A 6 9.26 9.76 -14.80
C GLN A 6 8.06 9.33 -13.91
N HIS A 7 6.83 9.35 -14.43
CA HIS A 7 5.66 8.85 -13.68
C HIS A 7 5.72 7.34 -13.48
N ILE A 8 6.02 6.58 -14.55
CA ILE A 8 6.13 5.12 -14.47
C ILE A 8 7.18 4.70 -13.45
N GLU A 9 8.33 5.38 -13.44
CA GLU A 9 9.44 5.07 -12.53
C GLU A 9 9.09 5.25 -11.04
N ARG A 10 8.07 6.07 -10.73
CA ARG A 10 7.58 6.30 -9.36
C ARG A 10 6.50 5.32 -8.93
N CYS A 11 5.75 4.72 -9.85
CA CYS A 11 4.68 3.78 -9.52
C CYS A 11 5.24 2.48 -8.92
N ARG A 12 4.61 1.99 -7.85
CA ARG A 12 4.92 0.71 -7.20
C ARG A 12 3.61 -0.06 -6.99
N THR A 13 3.42 -1.12 -7.77
CA THR A 13 2.26 -2.02 -7.67
C THR A 13 2.73 -3.33 -7.05
N PHE A 14 2.12 -3.74 -5.94
CA PHE A 14 2.47 -4.96 -5.23
C PHE A 14 1.26 -5.55 -4.51
N GLY A 15 1.39 -6.80 -4.06
CA GLY A 15 0.40 -7.48 -3.22
C GLY A 15 1.06 -8.11 -1.99
N ILE A 16 0.27 -8.36 -0.96
CA ILE A 16 0.72 -9.03 0.27
C ILE A 16 0.10 -10.44 0.31
N ILE A 17 0.94 -11.46 0.30
CA ILE A 17 0.54 -12.87 0.40
C ILE A 17 1.09 -13.42 1.72
N SER A 18 0.24 -14.04 2.53
CA SER A 18 0.64 -14.59 3.82
C SER A 18 -0.26 -15.77 4.23
N HIS A 19 0.20 -16.52 5.22
CA HIS A 19 -0.63 -17.49 5.95
C HIS A 19 -1.78 -16.77 6.70
N PRO A 20 -2.91 -17.45 7.00
CA PRO A 20 -3.91 -16.94 7.94
C PRO A 20 -3.26 -16.43 9.23
N ASP A 21 -3.80 -15.33 9.77
CA ASP A 21 -3.36 -14.69 11.01
C ASP A 21 -1.92 -14.14 11.06
N ALA A 22 -1.18 -14.13 9.96
CA ALA A 22 0.17 -13.54 9.88
C ALA A 22 0.20 -12.00 9.93
N GLY A 23 -0.94 -11.34 10.14
CA GLY A 23 -1.01 -9.88 10.29
C GLY A 23 -1.05 -9.08 8.97
N LYS A 24 -1.45 -9.69 7.85
CA LYS A 24 -1.61 -8.99 6.54
C LYS A 24 -2.46 -7.72 6.66
N THR A 25 -3.59 -7.81 7.36
CA THR A 25 -4.50 -6.68 7.59
C THR A 25 -3.81 -5.55 8.36
N THR A 26 -3.15 -5.87 9.48
CA THR A 26 -2.41 -4.89 10.30
C THR A 26 -1.28 -4.21 9.53
N LEU A 27 -0.55 -4.97 8.71
CA LEU A 27 0.50 -4.39 7.85
C LEU A 27 -0.10 -3.45 6.80
N THR A 28 -1.23 -3.82 6.20
CA THR A 28 -1.94 -3.01 5.20
C THR A 28 -2.40 -1.69 5.80
N GLU A 29 -3.01 -1.72 7.00
CA GLU A 29 -3.44 -0.53 7.72
C GLU A 29 -2.27 0.44 7.98
N LYS A 30 -1.13 -0.07 8.47
CA LYS A 30 0.05 0.75 8.72
C LYS A 30 0.62 1.40 7.45
N LEU A 31 0.69 0.65 6.35
CA LEU A 31 1.15 1.18 5.06
C LEU A 31 0.25 2.32 4.58
N LEU A 32 -1.07 2.19 4.74
CA LEU A 32 -2.03 3.24 4.40
C LEU A 32 -1.88 4.48 5.29
N LEU A 33 -1.66 4.30 6.60
CA LEU A 33 -1.38 5.41 7.52
C LEU A 33 -0.11 6.16 7.13
N PHE A 34 0.99 5.46 6.83
CA PHE A 34 2.23 6.10 6.37
C PHE A 34 2.08 6.79 5.01
N GLY A 35 1.18 6.30 4.16
CA GLY A 35 0.80 6.94 2.90
C GLY A 35 -0.18 8.11 3.04
N GLY A 36 -0.60 8.46 4.26
CA GLY A 36 -1.59 9.52 4.52
C GLY A 36 -3.04 9.14 4.21
N ALA A 37 -3.32 7.88 3.88
CA ALA A 37 -4.65 7.36 3.55
C ALA A 37 -5.44 6.96 4.81
N ILE A 38 -5.62 7.91 5.74
CA ILE A 38 -6.17 7.69 7.10
C ILE A 38 -7.56 7.02 7.07
N GLN A 39 -8.48 7.51 6.23
CA GLN A 39 -9.84 6.95 6.14
C GLN A 39 -9.83 5.52 5.61
N LEU A 40 -8.96 5.21 4.66
CA LEU A 40 -8.84 3.86 4.11
C LEU A 40 -8.20 2.92 5.13
N ALA A 41 -7.19 3.39 5.87
CA ALA A 41 -6.56 2.62 6.95
C ALA A 41 -7.59 2.20 8.01
N GLY A 42 -8.45 3.12 8.47
CA GLY A 42 -9.49 2.83 9.46
C GLY A 42 -10.62 1.91 8.96
N ALA A 43 -10.69 1.62 7.67
CA ALA A 43 -11.72 0.77 7.07
C ALA A 43 -11.22 -0.66 6.74
N VAL A 44 -9.93 -0.95 6.90
CA VAL A 44 -9.36 -2.29 6.61
C VAL A 44 -9.81 -3.31 7.67
N LYS A 45 -10.14 -4.54 7.23
CA LYS A 45 -10.54 -5.68 8.08
C LYS A 45 -9.66 -6.90 7.80
#